data_AF-A0A146G8N5-F1
#
_entry.id   AF-A0A146G8N5-F1
#
_cell.length_a   1.000
_cell.length_b   1.000
_cell.length_c   1.000
_cell.angle_alpha   90.00
_cell.angle_beta   90.00
_cell.angle_gamma   90.00
#
_symmetry.space_group_name_H-M   'P 1'
#
loop_
_entity.id
_entity.type
_entity.pdbx_description
1 polymer ?
#
loop_
_entity_poly.entity_id
_entity_poly.type
_entity_poly.pdbx_seq_one_letter_code
_entity_poly.pdbx_strand_id
1 'polypeptide(L)' 'MNFDLRLPVGLMFGLFGLILIGTGLFTSSEIYQRSLGINVNLWWGIFLLIFGCIMFFSAKRKK' A
#
# COMPACT_ATOMS: atom_id res chain seq x y z
N MET A 1 11.70 19.25 -18.08
CA MET A 1 10.48 18.99 -17.28
C MET A 1 10.89 18.32 -15.98
N ASN A 2 10.81 19.02 -14.85
CA ASN A 2 11.06 18.42 -13.53
C ASN A 2 9.83 17.57 -13.17
N PHE A 3 9.77 16.34 -13.70
CA PHE A 3 8.74 15.39 -13.29
C PHE A 3 9.00 15.03 -11.83
N ASP A 4 8.14 15.50 -10.93
CA ASP A 4 8.17 15.08 -9.53
C ASP A 4 7.78 13.59 -9.46
N LEU A 5 8.80 12.73 -9.44
CA LEU A 5 8.67 11.27 -9.37
C LEU A 5 7.84 10.82 -8.15
N ARG A 6 7.75 11.66 -7.12
CA ARG A 6 6.96 11.43 -5.91
C ARG A 6 5.48 11.15 -6.18
N LEU A 7 4.91 11.80 -7.20
CA LEU A 7 3.48 11.69 -7.50
C LEU A 7 3.10 10.33 -8.11
N PRO A 8 3.75 9.85 -9.20
CA PRO A 8 3.50 8.50 -9.71
C PRO A 8 3.91 7.42 -8.72
N VAL A 9 5.02 7.61 -7.98
CA VAL A 9 5.46 6.65 -6.96
C VAL A 9 4.44 6.51 -5.82
N GLY A 10 3.95 7.63 -5.27
CA GLY A 10 2.93 7.62 -4.21
C GLY A 10 1.61 6.98 -4.67
N LEU A 11 1.20 7.22 -5.92
CA LEU A 11 0.02 6.59 -6.52
C LEU A 11 0.17 5.07 -6.68
N MET A 12 1.31 4.61 -7.20
CA MET A 12 1.58 3.17 -7.37
C MET A 12 1.57 2.46 -6.01
N PHE A 13 2.31 2.97 -5.03
CA PHE A 13 2.35 2.37 -3.69
C PHE A 13 0.99 2.41 -2.98
N GLY A 14 0.22 3.49 -3.14
CA GLY A 14 -1.14 3.57 -2.61
C GLY A 14 -2.09 2.55 -3.25
N LEU A 15 -2.05 2.39 -4.57
CA LEU A 15 -2.86 1.40 -5.30
C LEU A 15 -2.50 -0.04 -4.89
N PHE A 16 -1.21 -0.38 -4.86
CA PHE A 16 -0.76 -1.70 -4.43
C PHE A 16 -1.11 -1.97 -2.97
N GLY A 17 -0.97 -0.97 -2.08
CA GLY A 17 -1.39 -1.07 -0.69
C GLY A 17 -2.89 -1.33 -0.56
N LEU A 18 -3.72 -0.63 -1.34
CA LEU A 18 -5.17 -0.83 -1.36
C LEU A 18 -5.56 -2.24 -1.83
N ILE A 19 -4.91 -2.74 -2.87
CA ILE A 19 -5.10 -4.10 -3.37
C ILE A 19 -4.73 -5.12 -2.29
N LEU A 20 -3.58 -4.94 -1.62
CA LEU A 20 -3.11 -5.83 -0.55
C LEU A 20 -4.02 -5.83 0.69
N ILE A 21 -4.60 -4.68 1.05
CA ILE A 21 -5.62 -4.60 2.10
C ILE A 21 -6.87 -5.36 1.66
N GLY A 22 -7.31 -5.17 0.42
CA GLY A 22 -8.45 -5.89 -0.15
C GLY A 22 -8.22 -7.41 -0.12
N THR A 23 -7.09 -7.88 -0.62
CA THR A 23 -6.76 -9.32 -0.54
C THR A 23 -6.64 -9.76 0.93
N GLY A 24 -6.10 -8.93 1.80
CA GLY A 24 -6.08 -9.16 3.25
C GLY A 24 -7.46 -9.40 3.86
N LEU A 25 -8.48 -8.63 3.44
CA LEU A 25 -9.82 -8.69 4.02
C LEU A 25 -10.69 -9.80 3.40
N PHE A 26 -10.53 -10.07 2.10
CA PHE A 26 -11.36 -11.02 1.35
C PHE A 26 -10.76 -12.42 1.20
N THR A 27 -9.47 -12.62 1.51
CA THR A 27 -8.82 -13.92 1.37
C THR A 27 -9.06 -14.82 2.59
N SER A 28 -9.39 -16.08 2.32
CA SER A 28 -9.64 -17.13 3.32
C SER A 28 -8.44 -17.37 4.25
N SER A 29 -8.72 -17.51 5.55
CA SER A 29 -7.73 -17.79 6.61
C SER A 29 -6.84 -19.03 6.37
N GLU A 30 -7.25 -19.96 5.52
CA GLU A 30 -6.49 -21.17 5.16
C GLU A 30 -5.13 -20.86 4.49
N ILE A 31 -5.06 -19.80 3.67
CA ILE A 31 -3.79 -19.40 3.02
C ILE A 31 -2.78 -18.90 4.06
N TYR A 32 -3.27 -18.31 5.15
CA TYR A 32 -2.46 -17.77 6.23
C TYR A 32 -1.92 -18.82 7.19
N GLN A 33 -2.30 -20.10 7.07
CA GLN A 33 -1.65 -21.17 7.83
C GLN A 33 -0.16 -21.27 7.53
N ARG A 34 0.26 -20.94 6.30
CA ARG A 34 1.69 -20.82 5.94
C ARG A 34 2.37 -19.60 6.58
N SER A 35 1.61 -18.61 7.01
CA SER A 35 2.07 -17.37 7.62
C SER A 35 1.87 -17.34 9.15
N LEU A 36 1.81 -18.51 9.81
CA LEU A 36 1.53 -18.65 11.25
C LEU A 36 0.17 -18.05 11.68
N GLY A 37 -0.79 -17.97 10.76
CA GLY A 37 -2.09 -17.32 10.99
C GLY A 37 -2.06 -15.79 10.95
N ILE A 38 -0.92 -15.19 10.56
CA ILE A 38 -0.76 -13.74 10.49
C ILE A 38 -1.19 -13.25 9.11
N ASN A 39 -2.05 -12.22 9.08
CA ASN A 39 -2.49 -11.60 7.84
C ASN A 39 -1.43 -10.64 7.26
N VAL A 40 -0.41 -11.22 6.63
CA VAL A 40 0.73 -10.50 6.05
C VAL A 40 0.28 -9.48 4.99
N ASN A 41 -0.70 -9.85 4.16
CA ASN A 41 -1.25 -8.98 3.10
C ASN A 41 -1.85 -7.70 3.70
N LEU A 42 -2.60 -7.82 4.80
CA LEU A 42 -3.26 -6.69 5.44
C LEU A 42 -2.24 -5.77 6.14
N TRP A 43 -1.28 -6.33 6.87
CA TRP A 43 -0.23 -5.56 7.54
C TRP A 43 0.67 -4.82 6.55
N TRP A 44 1.17 -5.50 5.53
CA TRP A 44 1.99 -4.87 4.49
C TRP A 44 1.18 -3.92 3.62
N GLY A 45 -0.07 -4.25 3.32
CA GLY A 45 -0.99 -3.38 2.59
C GLY A 45 -1.21 -2.05 3.31
N ILE A 46 -1.45 -2.07 4.64
CA ILE A 46 -1.54 -0.87 5.47
C ILE A 46 -0.24 -0.06 5.43
N PHE A 47 0.91 -0.72 5.59
CA PHE A 47 2.21 -0.04 5.56
C PHE A 47 2.46 0.66 4.21
N LEU A 48 2.20 -0.04 3.11
CA LEU A 48 2.32 0.48 1.73
C LEU A 48 1.35 1.62 1.46
N LEU A 49 0.11 1.52 1.96
CA LEU A 49 -0.90 2.57 1.82
C LEU A 49 -0.47 3.84 2.57
N ILE A 50 -0.02 3.73 3.82
CA ILE A 50 0.48 4.86 4.62
C ILE A 50 1.67 5.51 3.91
N PHE A 51 2.63 4.71 3.44
CA PHE A 51 3.79 5.22 2.71
C PHE A 51 3.39 5.95 1.42
N GLY A 52 2.51 5.35 0.60
CA GLY A 52 1.99 5.94 -0.63
C GLY A 52 1.26 7.26 -0.37
N CYS A 53 0.43 7.32 0.68
CA CYS A 53 -0.25 8.54 1.10
C CYS A 53 0.75 9.64 1.51
N ILE A 54 1.75 9.32 2.33
CA ILE A 54 2.78 10.29 2.75
C ILE A 54 3.51 10.87 1.53
N MET A 55 3.89 10.03 0.57
CA MET A 55 4.54 10.47 -0.67
C MET A 55 3.63 11.34 -1.52
N PHE A 56 2.36 10.96 -1.67
CA PHE A 56 1.37 11.71 -2.44
C PHE A 56 1.09 13.10 -1.83
N PHE A 57 0.89 13.18 -0.51
CA PHE A 57 0.69 14.44 0.20
C PHE A 57 1.94 15.33 0.17
N SER A 58 3.14 14.72 0.27
CA SER A 58 4.41 15.45 0.16
C SER A 58 4.63 16.04 -1.24
N ALA A 59 4.17 15.36 -2.28
CA ALA A 59 4.20 15.87 -3.65
C ALA A 59 3.20 17.03 -3.84
N LYS A 60 2.00 16.92 -3.27
CA LYS A 60 0.99 18.00 -3.31
C LYS A 60 1.42 19.26 -2.55
N ARG A 61 2.15 19.13 -1.45
CA ARG A 61 2.64 20.28 -0.64
C ARG A 61 3.71 21.13 -1.34
N LYS A 62 4.31 20.65 -2.43
CA LYS A 62 5.35 21.37 -3.18
C LYS A 62 4.80 22.30 -4.28
N LYS A 63 3.48 22.43 -4.38
CA LYS A 63 2.79 23.28 -5.34
C LYS A 63 1.98 24.34 -4.60
#